data_AF-A0AAW0B6F0-F1
#
_entry.id   AF-A0AAW0B6F0-F1
#
_cell.length_a   1.000
_cell.length_b   1.000
_cell.length_c   1.000
_cell.angle_alpha   90.00
_cell.angle_beta   90.00
_cell.angle_gamma   90.00
#
_symmetry.space_group_name_H-M   'P 1'
#
loop_
_entity.id
_entity.type
_entity.pdbx_description
1 polymer ?
#
loop_
_entity_poly.entity_id
_entity_poly.type
_entity_poly.pdbx_seq_one_letter_code
_entity_poly.pdbx_strand_id
1 'polypeptide(L)'
;TTRKLLHVYPEIPKDGIIREFWHAEKWRRTMDLDILSPMYDAGTKHYYVNEVARLRDGCFVVPVRWIEFEGRLHADYFRFLIDEQVW
;
A
#
# COMPACT_ATOMS: atom_id res chain seq x y z
N THR A 1 0.38 -11.75 20.64
CA THR A 1 0.16 -10.46 19.99
C THR A 1 -0.84 -10.59 18.87
N THR A 2 -2.08 -10.18 19.12
CA THR A 2 -3.28 -10.32 18.26
C THR A 2 -3.13 -9.71 16.87
N ARG A 3 -2.19 -8.76 16.70
CA ARG A 3 -1.92 -8.04 15.45
C ARG A 3 -1.56 -8.91 14.23
N LYS A 4 -0.88 -10.05 14.44
CA LYS A 4 -0.51 -10.96 13.34
C LYS A 4 -1.71 -11.70 12.74
N LEU A 5 -2.84 -11.72 13.43
CA LEU A 5 -4.06 -12.42 13.00
C LEU A 5 -5.04 -11.49 12.27
N LEU A 6 -4.76 -10.18 12.24
CA LEU A 6 -5.55 -9.20 11.52
C LEU A 6 -5.00 -9.02 10.11
N HIS A 7 -5.72 -9.52 9.12
CA HIS A 7 -5.48 -9.21 7.72
C HIS A 7 -6.03 -7.81 7.42
N VAL A 8 -5.17 -6.80 7.57
CA VAL A 8 -5.52 -5.37 7.39
C VAL A 8 -5.38 -4.92 5.93
N TYR A 9 -4.58 -5.65 5.13
CA TYR A 9 -4.31 -5.32 3.73
C TYR A 9 -5.00 -6.31 2.80
N PRO A 10 -5.44 -5.86 1.62
CA PRO A 10 -5.85 -6.77 0.55
C PRO A 10 -4.66 -7.61 0.11
N GLU A 11 -4.90 -8.89 -0.22
CA GLU A 11 -3.85 -9.83 -0.62
C GLU A 11 -4.10 -10.34 -2.05
N ILE A 12 -3.03 -10.47 -2.83
CA ILE A 12 -3.06 -11.12 -4.14
C ILE A 12 -2.49 -12.55 -3.97
N PRO A 13 -3.32 -13.60 -4.06
CA PRO A 13 -2.85 -14.98 -4.02
C PRO A 13 -1.94 -15.28 -5.20
N LYS A 14 -0.87 -16.04 -4.94
CA LYS A 14 0.08 -16.47 -5.99
C LYS A 14 -0.58 -17.36 -7.06
N ASP A 15 -1.54 -18.19 -6.66
CA ASP A 15 -2.30 -19.09 -7.54
C ASP A 15 -3.52 -18.40 -8.17
N GLY A 16 -3.80 -17.14 -7.82
CA GLY A 16 -4.98 -16.40 -8.24
C GLY A 16 -6.30 -16.96 -7.68
N ILE A 17 -6.26 -17.97 -6.81
CA ILE A 17 -7.46 -18.62 -6.27
C ILE A 17 -7.97 -17.80 -5.09
N ILE A 18 -9.22 -17.35 -5.20
CA ILE A 18 -9.90 -16.62 -4.14
C ILE A 18 -10.32 -17.61 -3.06
N ARG A 19 -9.61 -17.61 -1.92
CA ARG A 19 -9.95 -18.45 -0.76
C ARG A 19 -10.62 -17.68 0.37
N GLU A 20 -10.42 -16.37 0.41
CA GLU A 20 -10.78 -15.51 1.53
C GLU A 20 -11.30 -14.17 0.98
N PHE A 21 -12.00 -13.41 1.83
CA PHE A 21 -12.62 -12.15 1.41
C PHE A 21 -11.59 -11.11 0.94
N TRP A 22 -10.41 -11.06 1.56
CA TRP A 22 -9.30 -10.17 1.18
C TRP A 22 -8.62 -10.57 -0.14
N HIS A 23 -8.90 -11.76 -0.68
CA HIS A 23 -8.48 -12.21 -2.01
C HIS A 23 -9.45 -11.79 -3.12
N ALA A 24 -10.62 -11.24 -2.79
CA ALA A 24 -11.64 -10.91 -3.79
C ALA A 24 -11.24 -9.68 -4.61
N GLU A 25 -11.49 -9.72 -5.92
CA GLU A 25 -11.17 -8.61 -6.84
C GLU A 25 -11.88 -7.30 -6.46
N LYS A 26 -13.05 -7.41 -5.81
CA LYS A 26 -13.81 -6.26 -5.29
C LYS A 26 -12.98 -5.41 -4.31
N TRP A 27 -12.19 -6.05 -3.45
CA TRP A 27 -11.25 -5.38 -2.54
C TRP A 27 -10.04 -4.79 -3.26
N ARG A 28 -9.61 -5.42 -4.37
CA ARG A 28 -8.44 -5.01 -5.12
C ARG A 28 -8.67 -3.84 -6.07
N ARG A 29 -9.88 -3.65 -6.61
CA ARG A 29 -10.12 -2.67 -7.69
C ARG A 29 -11.24 -1.68 -7.43
N THR A 30 -12.25 -2.05 -6.65
CA THR A 30 -13.49 -1.26 -6.54
C THR A 30 -13.79 -0.76 -5.13
N MET A 31 -12.98 -1.15 -4.15
CA MET A 31 -13.18 -0.70 -2.77
C MET A 31 -12.58 0.69 -2.58
N ASP A 32 -13.31 1.52 -1.85
CA ASP A 32 -12.91 2.88 -1.53
C ASP A 32 -11.57 2.84 -0.78
N LEU A 33 -10.63 3.70 -1.19
CA LEU A 33 -9.29 3.77 -0.60
C LEU A 33 -9.38 4.19 0.87
N ASP A 34 -10.44 4.91 1.24
CA ASP A 34 -10.73 5.36 2.60
C ASP A 34 -11.16 4.23 3.55
N ILE A 35 -11.53 3.05 3.02
CA ILE A 35 -11.89 1.87 3.82
C ILE A 35 -10.66 0.97 4.04
N LEU A 36 -9.63 1.11 3.21
CA LEU A 36 -8.39 0.34 3.33
C LEU A 36 -7.49 0.91 4.43
N SER A 37 -6.46 0.13 4.80
CA SER A 37 -5.48 0.62 5.78
C SER A 37 -4.83 1.91 5.26
N PRO A 38 -4.92 3.02 6.03
CA PRO A 38 -4.39 4.31 5.58
C PRO A 38 -2.87 4.37 5.64
N MET A 39 -2.21 3.34 6.18
CA MET A 39 -0.78 3.37 6.42
C MET A 39 -0.12 2.00 6.32
N TYR A 40 1.12 2.00 5.87
CA TYR A 40 2.04 0.91 6.10
C TYR A 40 2.85 1.16 7.38
N ASP A 41 2.80 0.20 8.30
CA ASP A 41 3.68 0.18 9.46
C ASP A 41 4.94 -0.67 9.20
N ALA A 42 6.08 0.01 9.04
CA ALA A 42 7.41 -0.58 8.91
C ALA A 42 8.16 -0.64 10.27
N GLY A 43 7.45 -0.60 11.40
CA GLY A 43 7.99 -0.65 12.75
C GLY A 43 8.31 0.73 13.28
N THR A 44 9.51 1.25 12.99
CA THR A 44 9.94 2.59 13.44
C THR A 44 9.58 3.71 12.48
N LYS A 45 9.02 3.34 11.32
CA LYS A 45 8.60 4.28 10.27
C LYS A 45 7.20 3.90 9.81
N HIS A 46 6.40 4.92 9.57
CA HIS A 46 5.05 4.79 9.07
C HIS A 46 4.96 5.53 7.74
N TYR A 47 4.28 4.93 6.76
CA TYR A 47 4.05 5.53 5.45
C TYR A 47 2.55 5.60 5.21
N TYR A 48 2.00 6.81 5.17
CA TYR A 48 0.57 7.01 4.94
C TYR A 48 0.25 7.10 3.46
N VAL A 49 -0.96 6.71 3.10
CA VAL A 49 -1.51 7.01 1.77
C VAL A 49 -1.67 8.52 1.62
N ASN A 50 -1.53 9.04 0.40
CA ASN A 50 -1.62 10.46 0.07
C ASN A 50 -0.52 11.35 0.70
N GLU A 51 0.51 10.77 1.33
CA GLU A 51 1.68 11.49 1.82
C GLU A 51 2.92 11.23 0.94
N VAL A 52 3.81 12.22 0.89
CA VAL A 52 5.06 12.10 0.14
C VAL A 52 6.01 11.12 0.82
N ALA A 53 6.44 10.11 0.08
CA ALA A 53 7.49 9.17 0.47
C ALA A 53 8.67 9.24 -0.50
N ARG A 54 9.87 8.99 0.02
CA ARG A 54 11.08 8.90 -0.79
C ARG A 54 11.52 7.44 -0.92
N LEU A 55 11.67 6.98 -2.15
CA LEU A 55 12.21 5.66 -2.46
C LEU A 55 13.73 5.62 -2.19
N ARG A 56 14.28 4.39 -2.13
CA ARG A 56 15.72 4.18 -1.88
C ARG A 56 16.61 4.72 -2.99
N ASP A 57 16.07 4.84 -4.20
CA ASP A 57 16.74 5.41 -5.37
C ASP A 57 16.71 6.96 -5.39
N GLY A 58 16.10 7.59 -4.38
CA GLY A 58 15.97 9.04 -4.26
C GLY A 58 14.71 9.63 -4.91
N CYS A 59 13.90 8.83 -5.59
CA CYS A 59 12.67 9.31 -6.22
C CYS A 59 11.58 9.60 -5.19
N PHE A 60 10.73 10.59 -5.50
CA PHE A 60 9.56 10.91 -4.69
C PHE A 60 8.30 10.26 -5.27
N VAL A 61 7.51 9.68 -4.37
CA VAL A 61 6.25 9.01 -4.68
C VAL A 61 5.19 9.38 -3.67
N VAL A 62 3.93 9.30 -4.07
CA VAL A 62 2.77 9.34 -3.18
C VAL A 62 2.10 7.97 -3.23
N PRO A 63 2.18 7.15 -2.16
CA PRO A 63 1.45 5.89 -2.08
C PRO A 63 -0.06 6.17 -2.06
N VAL A 64 -0.84 5.43 -2.83
CA VAL A 64 -2.31 5.55 -2.84
C VAL A 64 -3.01 4.34 -2.23
N ARG A 65 -2.34 3.18 -2.23
CA ARG A 65 -2.90 1.94 -1.69
C ARG A 65 -1.80 0.96 -1.35
N TRP A 66 -1.96 0.24 -0.24
CA TRP A 66 -1.09 -0.86 0.16
C TRP A 66 -1.75 -2.21 -0.16
N ILE A 67 -0.97 -3.13 -0.76
CA ILE A 67 -1.42 -4.47 -1.17
C ILE A 67 -0.36 -5.48 -0.75
N GLU A 68 -0.77 -6.58 -0.14
CA GLU A 68 0.12 -7.70 0.13
C GLU A 68 0.20 -8.63 -1.08
N PHE A 69 1.41 -8.94 -1.53
CA PHE A 69 1.68 -9.89 -2.59
C PHE A 69 2.92 -10.70 -2.23
N GLU A 70 2.80 -12.03 -2.28
CA GLU A 70 3.86 -12.97 -1.90
C GLU A 70 4.48 -12.70 -0.52
N GLY A 71 3.66 -12.33 0.47
CA GLY A 71 4.11 -12.01 1.84
C GLY A 71 4.94 -10.73 1.95
N ARG A 72 4.92 -9.89 0.92
CA ARG A 72 5.53 -8.56 0.90
C ARG A 72 4.46 -7.52 0.67
N LEU A 73 4.62 -6.37 1.33
CA LEU A 73 3.72 -5.25 1.08
C LEU A 73 4.23 -4.42 -0.09
N HIS A 74 3.36 -4.21 -1.06
CA HIS A 74 3.53 -3.37 -2.23
C HIS A 74 2.61 -2.15 -2.12
N ALA A 75 2.95 -1.09 -2.85
CA ALA A 75 2.08 0.07 -2.98
C ALA A 75 1.82 0.39 -4.45
N ASP A 76 0.59 0.76 -4.75
CA ASP A 76 0.31 1.62 -5.90
C ASP A 76 0.74 3.04 -5.53
N TYR A 77 1.36 3.76 -6.46
CA TYR A 77 1.87 5.10 -6.20
C TYR A 77 1.85 6.00 -7.44
N PHE A 78 1.76 7.31 -7.20
CA PHE A 78 2.09 8.32 -8.19
C PHE A 78 3.53 8.79 -7.99
N ARG A 79 4.31 8.80 -9.06
CA ARG A 79 5.66 9.36 -9.06
C ARG A 79 5.62 10.82 -9.51
N PHE A 80 6.38 11.68 -8.85
CA PHE A 80 6.52 13.07 -9.25
C PHE A 80 7.97 13.53 -9.14
N LEU A 81 8.29 14.60 -9.87
CA LEU A 81 9.56 15.31 -9.78
C LEU A 81 9.32 16.58 -8.96
N ILE A 82 10.25 16.87 -8.05
CA ILE A 82 10.29 18.18 -7.39
C ILE A 82 11.16 19.05 -8.28
N ASP A 83 10.54 20.04 -8.94
CA ASP A 83 11.28 21.10 -9.61
C ASP A 83 11.57 22.19 -8.57
N GLU A 84 12.84 22.51 -8.36
CA GLU A 84 13.25 23.60 -7.49
C GLU A 84 13.01 24.93 -8.23
N GLN A 85 11.75 25.33 -8.37
CA GLN A 85 11.46 26.74 -8.67
C GLN A 85 11.79 27.56 -7.42
N VAL A 86 13.04 28.05 -7.41
CA VAL A 86 13.51 29.10 -6.51
C VAL A 86 12.69 30.36 -6.82
N TRP A 87 11.91 30.81 -5.84
CA TRP A 87 11.17 32.08 -5.88
C TRP A 87 12.12 33.27 -5.72
#